data_AF-A0A9P1A8J0-F1
#
_entry.id   AF-A0A9P1A8J0-F1
#
_cell.length_a   1.000
_cell.length_b   1.000
_cell.length_c   1.000
_cell.angle_alpha   90.00
_cell.angle_beta   90.00
_cell.angle_gamma   90.00
#
_symmetry.space_group_name_H-M   'P 1'
#
loop_
_entity.id
_entity.type
_entity.pdbx_description
1 polymer ?
#
loop_
_entity_poly.entity_id
_entity_poly.type
_entity_poly.pdbx_seq_one_letter_code
_entity_poly.pdbx_strand_id
1 'polypeptide(L)'
;MLRRSLLLTILVVVGDGANHPIPKILTTITTTTISSVIVHARLPEVRANQTWECGTDEFTKSISEGEILAKCPKLRDHINSCCWQHDNCYDAQSGQKFCDDTFCSCLERRSRSSKSCHDESAPLFCDLVRTFGDDAYRASAPNATTTTDEGLVEKDDYDYESQVKNATIPV
;
A
#
# COMPACT_ATOMS: atom_id res chain seq x y z
N MET A 1 50.12 16.33 14.42
CA MET A 1 49.15 16.89 13.46
C MET A 1 47.80 16.24 13.72
N LEU A 2 46.90 16.96 14.39
CA LEU A 2 45.64 16.44 14.92
C LEU A 2 44.49 16.96 14.04
N ARG A 3 43.86 16.09 13.23
CA ARG A 3 42.66 16.46 12.46
C ARG A 3 41.44 16.41 13.40
N ARG A 4 40.96 17.58 13.82
CA ARG A 4 39.69 17.72 14.54
C ARG A 4 38.55 17.65 13.53
N SER A 5 37.78 16.56 13.58
CA SER A 5 36.51 16.45 12.86
C SER A 5 35.44 17.17 13.69
N LEU A 6 34.82 18.22 13.11
CA LEU A 6 33.70 18.94 13.72
C LEU A 6 32.45 18.05 13.54
N LEU A 7 32.00 17.37 14.61
CA LEU A 7 30.64 16.85 14.67
C LEU A 7 29.73 17.94 15.26
N LEU A 8 28.73 18.35 14.48
CA LEU A 8 27.67 19.24 14.92
C LEU A 8 26.65 18.39 15.71
N THR A 9 26.73 18.40 17.04
CA THR A 9 25.73 17.76 17.91
C THR A 9 24.51 18.67 18.06
N ILE A 10 23.37 18.24 17.52
CA ILE A 10 22.06 18.84 17.80
C ILE A 10 21.65 18.42 19.21
N LEU A 11 21.53 19.38 20.12
CA LEU A 11 20.97 19.20 21.46
C LEU A 11 19.44 19.15 21.35
N VAL A 12 18.85 17.97 21.55
CA VAL A 12 17.40 17.84 21.79
C VAL A 12 17.19 18.05 23.29
N VAL A 13 16.49 19.11 23.66
CA VAL A 13 16.13 19.41 25.05
C VAL A 13 15.02 18.44 25.45
N VAL A 14 15.33 17.48 26.33
CA VAL A 14 14.32 16.61 26.95
C VAL A 14 13.75 17.34 28.15
N GLY A 15 12.48 17.75 28.04
CA GLY A 15 11.71 18.23 29.18
C GLY A 15 11.36 17.06 30.11
N ASP A 16 11.83 17.15 31.36
CA ASP A 16 11.53 16.22 32.44
C ASP A 16 10.18 16.63 33.08
N GLY A 17 9.20 15.72 33.10
CA GLY A 17 7.90 16.04 33.68
C GLY A 17 6.85 14.95 33.59
N ALA A 18 6.60 14.32 34.75
CA ALA A 18 5.46 13.49 35.13
C ALA A 18 5.53 11.98 34.79
N ASN A 19 5.85 11.22 35.84
CA ASN A 19 5.58 9.79 36.00
C ASN A 19 4.14 9.44 35.61
N HIS A 20 3.99 8.79 34.46
CA HIS A 20 2.89 7.85 34.19
C HIS A 20 3.52 6.54 33.76
N PRO A 21 3.12 5.39 34.33
CA PRO A 21 3.53 4.10 33.79
C PRO A 21 2.91 3.97 32.40
N ILE A 22 3.73 4.16 31.37
CA ILE A 22 3.37 3.85 29.99
C ILE A 22 3.00 2.36 29.99
N PRO A 23 1.75 1.97 29.68
CA PRO A 23 1.45 0.58 29.44
C PRO A 23 2.35 0.16 28.29
N LYS A 24 3.21 -0.85 28.53
CA LYS A 24 3.91 -1.54 27.45
C LYS A 24 2.83 -2.04 26.51
N ILE A 25 2.58 -1.31 25.42
CA ILE A 25 1.81 -1.82 24.30
C ILE A 25 2.68 -2.96 23.78
N LEU A 26 2.39 -4.15 24.27
CA LEU A 26 2.79 -5.38 23.65
C LEU A 26 2.11 -5.34 22.28
N THR A 27 2.85 -4.84 21.28
CA THR A 27 2.49 -5.01 19.87
C THR A 27 2.48 -6.50 19.66
N THR A 28 1.32 -7.10 19.90
CA THR A 28 1.04 -8.47 19.57
C THR A 28 1.03 -8.43 18.05
N ILE A 29 2.16 -8.74 17.44
CA ILE A 29 2.24 -8.99 16.01
C ILE A 29 1.37 -10.23 15.82
N THR A 30 0.08 -10.01 15.55
CA THR A 30 -0.83 -11.07 15.15
C THR A 30 -0.24 -11.62 13.87
N THR A 31 0.56 -12.67 14.00
CA THR A 31 1.11 -13.36 12.85
C THR A 31 -0.09 -14.08 12.28
N THR A 32 -0.82 -13.43 11.37
CA THR A 32 -1.98 -14.02 10.69
C THR A 32 -1.42 -15.16 9.85
N THR A 33 -1.36 -16.35 10.43
CA THR A 33 -0.80 -17.53 9.76
C THR A 33 -1.68 -17.84 8.57
N ILE A 34 -1.15 -17.62 7.37
CA ILE A 34 -1.79 -18.00 6.11
C ILE A 34 -2.03 -19.52 6.14
N SER A 35 -3.24 -19.94 5.76
CA SER A 35 -3.59 -21.37 5.73
C SER A 35 -2.62 -22.17 4.88
N SER A 36 -2.30 -23.39 5.30
CA SER A 36 -1.41 -24.29 4.55
C SER A 36 -1.94 -24.57 3.13
N VAL A 37 -3.26 -24.54 2.94
CA VAL A 37 -3.91 -24.67 1.63
C VAL A 37 -3.46 -23.56 0.68
N ILE A 38 -3.35 -22.33 1.18
CA ILE A 38 -2.99 -21.15 0.38
C ILE A 38 -1.49 -21.14 0.07
N VAL A 39 -0.64 -21.53 1.05
CA VAL A 39 0.82 -21.58 0.85
C VAL A 39 1.20 -22.58 -0.25
N HIS A 40 0.49 -23.71 -0.33
CA HIS A 40 0.74 -24.77 -1.31
C HIS A 40 -0.09 -24.66 -2.58
N ALA A 41 -0.98 -23.67 -2.67
CA ALA A 41 -1.75 -23.43 -3.87
C ALA A 41 -0.83 -23.16 -5.08
N ARG A 42 -1.28 -23.59 -6.26
CA ARG A 42 -0.58 -23.29 -7.52
C ARG A 42 -0.62 -21.78 -7.76
N LEU A 43 0.52 -21.20 -8.15
CA LEU A 43 0.55 -19.79 -8.55
C LEU A 43 -0.27 -19.57 -9.82
N PRO A 44 -0.93 -18.40 -9.96
CA PRO A 44 -1.64 -18.05 -11.19
C PRO A 44 -0.68 -18.06 -12.39
N GLU A 45 -1.17 -18.38 -13.58
CA GLU A 45 -0.38 -18.30 -14.80
C GLU A 45 0.14 -16.87 -15.03
N VAL A 46 1.36 -16.73 -15.55
CA VAL A 46 1.93 -15.41 -15.86
C VAL A 46 1.35 -14.93 -17.17
N ARG A 47 0.59 -13.84 -17.11
CA ARG A 47 0.02 -13.21 -18.31
C ARG A 47 0.96 -12.11 -18.79
N ALA A 48 1.69 -12.38 -19.88
CA ALA A 48 2.66 -11.45 -20.41
C ALA A 48 2.01 -10.23 -21.08
N ASN A 49 2.64 -9.05 -20.96
CA ASN A 49 2.26 -7.82 -21.66
C ASN A 49 0.77 -7.45 -21.49
N GLN A 50 0.19 -7.69 -20.31
CA GLN A 50 -1.16 -7.27 -19.99
C GLN A 50 -1.18 -5.84 -19.43
N THR A 51 -2.36 -5.20 -19.53
CA THR A 51 -2.70 -3.99 -18.79
C THR A 51 -2.44 -4.22 -17.31
N TRP A 52 -1.93 -3.18 -16.63
CA TRP A 52 -1.68 -3.24 -15.20
C TRP A 52 -2.99 -3.20 -14.42
N GLU A 53 -3.19 -4.14 -13.51
CA GLU A 53 -4.45 -4.31 -12.77
C GLU A 53 -4.31 -4.02 -11.26
N CYS A 54 -3.10 -3.88 -10.73
CA CYS A 54 -2.94 -3.61 -9.30
C CYS A 54 -3.43 -2.18 -8.97
N GLY A 55 -4.63 -2.04 -8.41
CA GLY A 55 -5.20 -0.74 -8.03
C GLY A 55 -6.69 -0.68 -8.30
N THR A 56 -7.39 0.25 -7.63
CA THR A 56 -8.85 0.39 -7.72
C THR A 56 -9.29 1.32 -8.84
N ASP A 57 -8.43 2.27 -9.23
CA ASP A 57 -8.67 3.28 -10.25
C ASP A 57 -7.39 3.56 -11.06
N GLU A 58 -7.51 4.34 -12.12
CA GLU A 58 -6.38 4.64 -13.03
C GLU A 58 -5.20 5.32 -12.31
N PHE A 59 -5.47 6.15 -11.30
CA PHE A 59 -4.41 6.85 -10.56
C PHE A 59 -3.61 5.87 -9.69
N THR A 60 -4.30 5.06 -8.89
CA THR A 60 -3.68 4.05 -8.04
C THR A 60 -3.01 2.93 -8.84
N LYS A 61 -3.56 2.57 -10.00
CA LYS A 61 -2.91 1.68 -10.98
C LYS A 61 -1.59 2.25 -11.50
N SER A 62 -1.59 3.52 -11.92
CA SER A 62 -0.37 4.19 -12.40
C SER A 62 0.73 4.26 -11.35
N ILE A 63 0.39 4.62 -10.11
CA ILE A 63 1.37 4.70 -9.00
C ILE A 63 1.97 3.33 -8.69
N SER A 64 1.14 2.31 -8.55
CA SER A 64 1.62 0.98 -8.18
C SER A 64 2.40 0.31 -9.32
N GLU A 65 2.06 0.58 -10.59
CA GLU A 65 2.87 0.14 -11.73
C GLU A 65 4.25 0.82 -11.70
N GLY A 66 4.29 2.12 -11.41
CA GLY A 66 5.52 2.89 -11.28
C GLY A 66 6.46 2.32 -10.22
N GLU A 67 5.95 1.96 -9.04
CA GLU A 67 6.71 1.30 -7.97
C GLU A 67 7.39 0.01 -8.46
N ILE A 68 6.63 -0.84 -9.16
CA ILE A 68 7.14 -2.14 -9.64
C ILE A 68 8.11 -1.96 -10.81
N LEU A 69 7.84 -1.04 -11.74
CA LEU A 69 8.75 -0.70 -12.83
C LEU A 69 10.07 -0.09 -12.31
N ALA A 70 10.03 0.68 -11.24
CA ALA A 70 11.22 1.27 -10.63
C ALA A 70 12.07 0.23 -9.86
N LYS A 71 11.44 -0.66 -9.10
CA LYS A 71 12.14 -1.60 -8.20
C LYS A 71 12.43 -2.96 -8.80
N CYS A 72 11.53 -3.51 -9.62
CA CYS A 72 11.66 -4.86 -10.17
C CYS A 72 10.93 -5.02 -11.52
N PRO A 73 11.35 -4.30 -12.58
CA PRO A 73 10.62 -4.29 -13.86
C PRO A 73 10.48 -5.68 -14.51
N LYS A 74 11.45 -6.58 -14.28
CA LYS A 74 11.40 -7.97 -14.77
C LYS A 74 10.29 -8.81 -14.12
N LEU A 75 9.74 -8.36 -13.00
CA LEU A 75 8.66 -9.03 -12.27
C LEU A 75 7.30 -8.39 -12.52
N ARG A 76 7.20 -7.35 -13.35
CA ARG A 76 5.94 -6.67 -13.66
C ARG A 76 4.81 -7.66 -13.97
N ASP A 77 4.97 -8.49 -15.01
CA ASP A 77 3.92 -9.41 -15.44
C ASP A 77 3.62 -10.50 -14.39
N HIS A 78 4.62 -10.89 -13.61
CA HIS A 78 4.47 -11.84 -12.51
C HIS A 78 3.62 -11.29 -11.36
N ILE A 79 3.88 -10.03 -10.96
CA ILE A 79 3.13 -9.32 -9.92
C ILE A 79 1.72 -8.99 -10.42
N ASN A 80 1.61 -8.50 -11.66
CA ASN A 80 0.31 -8.17 -12.25
C ASN A 80 -0.62 -9.39 -12.32
N SER A 81 -0.07 -10.58 -12.56
CA SER A 81 -0.86 -11.82 -12.55
C SER A 81 -1.41 -12.17 -11.16
N CYS A 82 -0.79 -11.70 -10.07
CA CYS A 82 -1.36 -11.79 -8.73
C CYS A 82 -2.54 -10.84 -8.55
N CYS A 83 -2.44 -9.61 -9.06
CA CYS A 83 -3.51 -8.62 -8.99
C CYS A 83 -4.73 -9.04 -9.80
N TRP A 84 -4.52 -9.46 -11.05
CA TRP A 84 -5.59 -10.01 -11.87
C TRP A 84 -6.32 -11.19 -11.22
N GLN A 85 -5.59 -12.09 -10.53
CA GLN A 85 -6.22 -13.19 -9.80
C GLN A 85 -6.96 -12.74 -8.53
N HIS A 86 -6.50 -11.66 -7.88
CA HIS A 86 -7.14 -11.06 -6.71
C HIS A 86 -8.46 -10.39 -7.11
N ASP A 87 -8.46 -9.61 -8.20
CA ASP A 87 -9.66 -8.98 -8.74
C ASP A 87 -10.72 -10.03 -9.11
N ASN A 88 -10.34 -11.11 -9.80
CA ASN A 88 -11.28 -12.21 -10.08
C ASN A 88 -11.80 -12.91 -8.81
N CYS A 89 -10.98 -12.98 -7.75
CA CYS A 89 -11.38 -13.56 -6.48
C CYS A 89 -12.43 -12.67 -5.78
N TYR A 90 -12.22 -11.36 -5.88
CA TYR A 90 -13.15 -10.31 -5.45
C TYR A 90 -14.45 -10.38 -6.24
N ASP A 91 -14.42 -10.40 -7.57
CA ASP A 91 -15.60 -10.55 -8.44
C ASP A 91 -16.39 -11.83 -8.12
N ALA A 92 -15.68 -12.93 -7.85
CA ALA A 92 -16.28 -14.21 -7.46
C ALA A 92 -16.79 -14.22 -6.00
N GLN A 93 -16.58 -13.15 -5.23
CA GLN A 93 -16.98 -12.99 -3.85
C GLN A 93 -16.55 -14.18 -2.97
N SER A 94 -15.30 -14.64 -3.15
CA SER A 94 -14.77 -15.83 -2.48
C SER A 94 -14.37 -15.62 -1.01
N GLY A 95 -14.71 -14.45 -0.45
CA GLY A 95 -14.35 -14.00 0.90
C GLY A 95 -13.08 -13.15 0.88
N GLN A 96 -13.18 -11.89 1.31
CA GLN A 96 -12.10 -10.91 1.28
C GLN A 96 -10.80 -11.45 1.88
N LYS A 97 -10.84 -11.95 3.13
CA LYS A 97 -9.67 -12.51 3.81
C LYS A 97 -8.99 -13.62 3.00
N PHE A 98 -9.79 -14.50 2.38
CA PHE A 98 -9.25 -15.59 1.56
C PHE A 98 -8.57 -15.05 0.30
N CYS A 99 -9.18 -14.08 -0.37
CA CYS A 99 -8.60 -13.40 -1.53
C CYS A 99 -7.30 -12.68 -1.17
N ASP A 100 -7.29 -11.91 -0.08
CA ASP A 100 -6.12 -11.17 0.39
C ASP A 100 -4.98 -12.11 0.80
N ASP A 101 -5.27 -13.18 1.55
CA ASP A 101 -4.26 -14.17 1.92
C ASP A 101 -3.64 -14.85 0.69
N THR A 102 -4.46 -15.13 -0.33
CA THR A 102 -4.01 -15.72 -1.60
C THR A 102 -3.16 -14.75 -2.40
N PHE A 103 -3.56 -13.47 -2.44
CA PHE A 103 -2.82 -12.39 -3.07
C PHE A 103 -1.47 -12.18 -2.39
N CYS A 104 -1.43 -12.05 -1.06
CA CYS A 104 -0.21 -11.91 -0.28
C CYS A 104 0.76 -13.09 -0.51
N SER A 105 0.25 -14.33 -0.50
CA SER A 105 1.04 -15.54 -0.82
C SER A 105 1.60 -15.49 -2.25
N CYS A 106 0.80 -15.02 -3.22
CA CYS A 106 1.26 -14.86 -4.60
C CYS A 106 2.40 -13.85 -4.71
N LEU A 107 2.23 -12.65 -4.14
CA LEU A 107 3.24 -11.60 -4.14
C LEU A 107 4.54 -12.04 -3.48
N GLU A 108 4.47 -12.66 -2.30
CA GLU A 108 5.64 -13.18 -1.58
C GLU A 108 6.45 -14.13 -2.47
N ARG A 109 5.78 -15.10 -3.12
CA ARG A 109 6.44 -16.13 -3.91
C ARG A 109 6.97 -15.60 -5.25
N ARG A 110 6.24 -14.70 -5.91
CA ARG A 110 6.64 -14.10 -7.20
C ARG A 110 7.79 -13.11 -7.06
N SER A 111 7.89 -12.45 -5.91
CA SER A 111 8.87 -11.40 -5.65
C SER A 111 10.25 -11.94 -5.22
N ARG A 112 10.39 -13.19 -4.78
CA ARG A 112 11.63 -13.75 -4.16
C ARG A 112 12.94 -13.54 -4.92
N SER A 113 12.88 -13.35 -6.24
CA SER A 113 14.07 -13.07 -7.06
C SER A 113 14.54 -11.61 -7.01
N SER A 114 13.78 -10.72 -6.37
CA SER A 114 14.10 -9.31 -6.15
C SER A 114 13.94 -8.95 -4.69
N LYS A 115 15.04 -8.59 -4.01
CA LYS A 115 15.01 -8.19 -2.60
C LYS A 115 14.08 -7.00 -2.35
N SER A 116 14.13 -5.97 -3.18
CA SER A 116 13.30 -4.77 -3.03
C SER A 116 11.81 -5.10 -3.12
N CYS A 117 11.40 -5.88 -4.10
CA CYS A 117 10.00 -6.25 -4.23
C CYS A 117 9.57 -7.32 -3.23
N HIS A 118 10.47 -8.16 -2.75
CA HIS A 118 10.16 -9.20 -1.77
C HIS A 118 10.04 -8.65 -0.35
N ASP A 119 10.98 -7.80 0.06
CA ASP A 119 11.06 -7.30 1.43
C ASP A 119 10.26 -5.99 1.61
N GLU A 120 9.91 -5.29 0.53
CA GLU A 120 9.23 -3.99 0.60
C GLU A 120 7.90 -3.98 -0.16
N SER A 121 7.92 -4.09 -1.50
CA SER A 121 6.70 -3.86 -2.31
C SER A 121 5.62 -4.93 -2.08
N ALA A 122 6.00 -6.21 -1.96
CA ALA A 122 5.06 -7.29 -1.70
C ALA A 122 4.36 -7.17 -0.33
N PRO A 123 5.09 -6.94 0.79
CA PRO A 123 4.47 -6.61 2.07
C PRO A 123 3.59 -5.37 2.02
N LEU A 124 4.06 -4.29 1.38
CA LEU A 124 3.28 -3.05 1.25
C LEU A 124 1.94 -3.30 0.53
N PHE A 125 1.96 -3.97 -0.61
CA PHE A 125 0.73 -4.26 -1.35
C PHE A 125 -0.21 -5.20 -0.58
N CYS A 126 0.35 -6.20 0.10
CA CYS A 126 -0.41 -7.09 0.97
C CYS A 126 -1.12 -6.33 2.11
N ASP A 127 -0.41 -5.41 2.77
CA ASP A 127 -0.96 -4.63 3.87
C ASP A 127 -2.02 -3.63 3.38
N LEU A 128 -1.82 -3.04 2.20
CA LEU A 128 -2.80 -2.14 1.59
C LEU A 128 -4.15 -2.82 1.33
N VAL A 129 -4.16 -4.01 0.71
CA VAL A 129 -5.44 -4.70 0.43
C VAL A 129 -6.14 -5.16 1.70
N ARG A 130 -5.38 -5.59 2.72
CA ARG A 130 -5.95 -5.99 4.01
C ARG A 130 -6.49 -4.82 4.83
N THR A 131 -5.89 -3.64 4.68
CA THR A 131 -6.27 -2.45 5.45
C THR A 131 -7.40 -1.67 4.77
N PHE A 132 -7.36 -1.55 3.45
CA PHE A 132 -8.24 -0.66 2.68
C PHE A 132 -9.09 -1.38 1.63
N GLY A 133 -8.96 -2.71 1.47
CA GLY A 133 -9.61 -3.44 0.39
C GLY A 133 -11.10 -3.77 0.62
N ASP A 134 -11.71 -3.40 1.75
CA ASP A 134 -13.09 -3.77 2.07
C ASP A 134 -14.08 -3.12 1.10
N ASP A 135 -13.92 -1.82 0.84
CA ASP A 135 -14.78 -1.09 -0.11
C ASP A 135 -14.65 -1.67 -1.53
N ALA A 136 -13.44 -1.97 -1.98
CA ALA A 136 -13.18 -2.61 -3.27
C ALA A 136 -13.80 -4.01 -3.35
N TYR A 137 -13.71 -4.80 -2.29
CA TYR A 137 -14.32 -6.12 -2.22
C TYR A 137 -15.86 -6.04 -2.33
N ARG A 138 -16.50 -5.12 -1.58
CA ARG A 138 -17.95 -4.93 -1.65
C ARG A 138 -18.39 -4.39 -3.01
N ALA A 139 -17.61 -3.47 -3.60
CA ALA A 139 -17.91 -2.89 -4.91
C ALA A 139 -17.81 -3.91 -6.06
N SER A 140 -16.97 -4.94 -5.93
CA SER A 140 -16.86 -6.02 -6.92
C SER A 140 -18.04 -7.00 -6.94
N ALA A 141 -18.96 -6.91 -5.97
CA ALA A 141 -20.10 -7.83 -5.92
C ALA A 141 -21.04 -7.63 -7.13
N PRO A 142 -21.55 -8.70 -7.78
CA PRO A 142 -22.39 -8.62 -8.98
C PRO A 142 -23.67 -7.77 -8.84
N ASN A 143 -24.15 -7.55 -7.61
CA ASN A 143 -25.32 -6.75 -7.29
C ASN A 143 -24.98 -5.58 -6.35
N ALA A 144 -23.72 -5.12 -6.34
CA ALA A 144 -23.33 -3.93 -5.59
C ALA A 144 -24.23 -2.77 -6.04
N THR A 145 -25.14 -2.36 -5.16
CA THR A 145 -25.96 -1.18 -5.41
C THR A 145 -25.01 0.00 -5.33
N THR A 146 -24.80 0.67 -6.46
CA THR A 146 -24.13 1.96 -6.47
C THR A 146 -24.99 2.92 -5.68
N THR A 147 -24.76 3.02 -4.37
CA THR A 147 -25.11 4.23 -3.64
C THR A 147 -24.19 5.27 -4.23
N THR A 148 -24.66 5.96 -5.27
CA THR A 148 -24.08 7.22 -5.71
C THR A 148 -24.20 8.21 -4.55
N ASP A 149 -23.33 8.08 -3.57
CA ASP A 149 -22.81 9.20 -2.81
C ASP A 149 -21.66 9.81 -3.62
N GLU A 150 -21.87 10.04 -4.92
CA GLU A 150 -21.13 11.01 -5.73
C GLU A 150 -21.54 12.44 -5.32
N GLY A 151 -21.47 12.70 -4.01
CA GLY A 151 -22.20 13.81 -3.39
C GLY A 151 -21.62 14.29 -2.08
N LEU A 152 -20.39 13.93 -1.72
CA LEU A 152 -19.56 14.75 -0.85
C LEU A 152 -18.20 14.92 -1.52
N VAL A 153 -18.19 15.73 -2.58
CA VAL A 153 -17.03 16.58 -2.84
C VAL A 153 -16.78 17.32 -1.53
N GLU A 154 -15.78 16.87 -0.77
CA GLU A 154 -15.11 17.73 0.18
C GLU A 154 -14.59 18.89 -0.67
N LYS A 155 -15.32 20.02 -0.65
CA LYS A 155 -14.81 21.27 -1.19
C LYS A 155 -13.63 21.60 -0.30
N ASP A 156 -12.45 21.33 -0.82
CA ASP A 156 -11.21 21.94 -0.38
C ASP A 156 -11.37 23.45 -0.52
N ASP A 157 -11.85 24.08 0.55
CA ASP A 157 -11.89 25.53 0.76
C ASP A 157 -10.46 26.06 1.01
N TYR A 158 -9.53 25.72 0.11
CA TYR A 158 -8.18 26.26 0.11
C TYR A 158 -8.13 27.46 -0.84
N ASP A 159 -8.50 28.63 -0.30
CA ASP A 159 -8.39 29.92 -0.96
C ASP A 159 -6.91 30.36 -1.13
N TYR A 160 -6.30 29.94 -2.23
CA TYR A 160 -4.95 30.34 -2.65
C TYR A 160 -4.85 31.85 -2.97
N GLU A 161 -5.97 32.53 -3.28
CA GLU A 161 -5.99 33.92 -3.74
C GLU A 161 -5.80 34.94 -2.61
N SER A 162 -5.94 34.53 -1.35
CA SER A 162 -5.70 35.39 -0.18
C SER A 162 -4.22 35.69 0.09
N GLN A 163 -3.29 34.84 -0.38
CA GLN A 163 -1.85 34.99 -0.06
C GLN A 163 -1.07 35.82 -1.09
N VAL A 164 -1.59 36.02 -2.30
CA VAL A 164 -0.92 36.82 -3.34
C VAL A 164 -1.06 38.32 -3.06
N LYS A 165 -2.13 38.75 -2.38
CA LYS A 165 -2.41 40.17 -2.10
C LYS A 165 -1.53 40.79 -1.01
N ASN A 166 -0.76 39.98 -0.27
CA ASN A 166 0.17 40.47 0.75
C ASN A 166 1.64 40.45 0.33
N ALA A 167 1.95 40.07 -0.92
CA ALA A 167 3.29 40.14 -1.49
C ALA A 167 3.48 41.43 -2.32
N THR A 168 3.08 42.59 -1.78
CA THR A 168 3.61 43.86 -2.30
C THR A 168 4.94 44.12 -1.62
N ILE A 169 6.03 43.86 -2.35
CA ILE A 169 7.40 44.24 -1.97
C ILE A 169 7.47 45.78 -1.96
N PRO A 170 7.83 46.44 -0.83
CA PRO A 170 8.10 47.86 -0.86
C PRO A 170 9.42 48.11 -1.60
N VAL A 171 9.38 49.02 -2.58
CA VAL A 171 10.54 49.62 -3.27
C VAL A 171 11.18 50.65 -2.35
#